data_AF-A0A8D8P543-F1
#
_entry.id   AF-A0A8D8P543-F1
#
_cell.length_a   1.000
_cell.length_b   1.000
_cell.length_c   1.000
_cell.angle_alpha   90.00
_cell.angle_beta   90.00
_cell.angle_gamma   90.00
#
_symmetry.space_group_name_H-M   'P 1'
#
loop_
_entity.id
_entity.type
_entity.pdbx_description
1 polymer ?
#
loop_
_entity_poly.entity_id
_entity_poly.type
_entity_poly.pdbx_seq_one_letter_code
_entity_poly.pdbx_strand_id
1 'polypeptide(L)'
;GEECQLTDEAFNILGFTQEEKDNIYRITAAVMHMGGMKFKQKGREEQAEADGTEEGDRVAKLLGCVTEDLYKNLLKPRIKVGTEFVTKGQNKEQVTNAVGALCKGIFDRLFKWLVKKCNETLDTKQKRAQFIGVLDIAGFEIFDYNGFEQLCINFTNEKLQQFFNHHMFVLEQEEYKKEGINWAFIDFGMDLLACIELIEKVHIRFRIF
;
A
#
# COMPACT_ATOMS: atom_id res chain seq x y z
N GLY A 1 17.61 -14.47 10.94
CA GLY A 1 16.54 -14.84 11.88
C GLY A 1 15.77 -16.00 11.27
N GLU A 2 15.21 -16.86 12.11
CA GLU A 2 14.45 -18.06 11.71
C GLU A 2 13.33 -17.75 10.69
N GLU A 3 12.53 -16.70 10.94
CA GLU A 3 11.48 -16.23 10.02
C GLU A 3 11.97 -15.89 8.60
N CYS A 4 13.19 -15.35 8.49
CA CYS A 4 13.78 -15.01 7.18
C CYS A 4 14.12 -16.28 6.38
N GLN A 5 14.57 -17.34 7.07
CA GLN A 5 14.86 -18.63 6.43
C GLN A 5 13.57 -19.30 5.96
N LEU A 6 12.52 -19.31 6.81
CA LEU A 6 11.21 -19.82 6.45
C LEU A 6 10.62 -19.08 5.23
N THR A 7 10.80 -17.77 5.16
CA THR A 7 10.33 -16.97 4.03
C THR A 7 11.13 -17.24 2.75
N ASP A 8 12.45 -17.43 2.81
CA ASP A 8 13.26 -17.85 1.64
C ASP A 8 12.84 -19.23 1.15
N GLU A 9 12.61 -20.17 2.06
CA GLU A 9 12.10 -21.50 1.73
C GLU A 9 10.73 -21.43 1.06
N ALA A 10 9.82 -20.57 1.54
CA ALA A 10 8.53 -20.34 0.91
C ALA A 10 8.65 -19.82 -0.54
N PHE A 11 9.61 -18.93 -0.83
CA PHE A 11 9.88 -18.51 -2.21
C PHE A 11 10.32 -19.68 -3.10
N ASN A 12 11.15 -20.58 -2.57
CA ASN A 12 11.56 -21.78 -3.31
C ASN A 12 10.36 -22.69 -3.62
N ILE A 13 9.46 -22.88 -2.65
CA ILE A 13 8.23 -23.68 -2.83
C ILE A 13 7.30 -23.05 -3.89
N LEU A 14 7.19 -21.73 -3.91
CA LEU A 14 6.39 -20.97 -4.89
C LEU A 14 7.08 -20.85 -6.26
N GLY A 15 8.25 -21.46 -6.45
CA GLY A 15 8.94 -21.53 -7.73
C GLY A 15 9.65 -20.25 -8.15
N PHE A 16 9.97 -19.36 -7.21
CA PHE A 16 10.78 -18.18 -7.51
C PHE A 16 12.20 -18.60 -7.88
N THR A 17 12.75 -17.98 -8.93
CA THR A 17 14.16 -18.16 -9.30
C THR A 17 15.08 -17.47 -8.29
N GLN A 18 16.34 -17.92 -8.20
CA GLN A 18 17.31 -17.26 -7.32
C GLN A 18 17.51 -15.78 -7.70
N GLU A 19 17.49 -15.45 -8.99
CA GLU A 19 17.58 -14.07 -9.46
C GLU A 19 16.39 -13.23 -9.00
N GLU A 20 15.16 -13.77 -9.06
CA GLU A 20 13.97 -13.08 -8.54
C GLU A 20 14.06 -12.83 -7.03
N LYS A 21 14.49 -13.83 -6.25
CA LYS A 21 14.72 -13.67 -4.80
C LYS A 21 15.77 -12.60 -4.51
N ASP A 22 16.92 -12.66 -5.17
CA ASP A 22 17.99 -11.69 -5.00
C ASP A 22 17.51 -10.28 -5.36
N ASN A 23 16.69 -10.13 -6.40
CA ASN A 23 16.12 -8.84 -6.78
C ASN A 23 15.10 -8.33 -5.73
N ILE A 24 14.26 -9.20 -5.16
CA ILE A 24 13.36 -8.83 -4.05
C ILE A 24 14.18 -8.33 -2.86
N TYR A 25 15.22 -9.06 -2.47
CA TYR A 25 16.09 -8.67 -1.35
C TYR A 25 16.84 -7.37 -1.62
N ARG A 26 17.37 -7.18 -2.84
CA ARG A 26 18.05 -5.94 -3.25
C ARG A 26 17.13 -4.73 -3.16
N ILE A 27 15.90 -4.84 -3.67
CA ILE A 27 14.91 -3.76 -3.63
C ILE A 27 14.51 -3.46 -2.18
N THR A 28 14.29 -4.50 -1.37
CA THR A 28 13.92 -4.34 0.05
C THR A 28 15.04 -3.68 0.86
N ALA A 29 16.28 -4.11 0.67
CA ALA A 29 17.45 -3.49 1.29
C ALA A 29 17.64 -2.03 0.83
N ALA A 30 17.37 -1.72 -0.44
CA ALA A 30 17.44 -0.35 -0.94
C ALA A 30 16.44 0.56 -0.21
N VAL A 31 15.21 0.10 0.03
CA VAL A 31 14.20 0.85 0.82
C VAL A 31 14.69 1.08 2.25
N MET A 32 15.32 0.09 2.88
CA MET A 32 15.91 0.26 4.21
C MET A 32 17.04 1.31 4.23
N HIS A 33 17.96 1.24 3.26
CA HIS A 33 19.05 2.22 3.14
C HIS A 33 18.56 3.63 2.82
N MET A 34 17.48 3.77 2.03
CA MET A 34 16.85 5.07 1.78
C MET A 34 16.39 5.75 3.09
N GLY A 35 15.88 4.99 4.06
CA GLY A 35 15.53 5.52 5.38
C GLY A 35 16.72 6.06 6.19
N GLY A 36 17.94 5.64 5.85
CA GLY A 36 19.18 6.13 6.46
C GLY A 36 19.78 7.37 5.80
N MET A 37 19.24 7.82 4.66
CA MET A 37 19.76 9.00 3.94
C MET A 37 19.57 10.27 4.77
N LYS A 38 20.64 11.06 4.90
CA LYS A 38 20.65 12.30 5.70
C LYS A 38 20.75 13.52 4.80
N PHE A 39 20.03 14.55 5.19
CA PHE A 39 19.98 15.85 4.51
C PHE A 39 20.08 16.98 5.53
N LYS A 40 20.73 18.07 5.11
CA LYS A 40 20.87 19.29 5.91
C LYS A 40 20.35 20.50 5.13
N GLN A 41 19.89 21.50 5.86
CA GLN A 41 19.44 22.76 5.27
C GLN A 41 20.66 23.62 4.95
N LYS A 42 20.74 24.15 3.73
CA LYS A 42 21.86 24.95 3.27
C LYS A 42 21.76 26.38 3.81
N GLY A 43 22.15 26.59 5.06
CA GLY A 43 22.37 27.91 5.67
C GLY A 43 21.31 28.97 5.31
N ARG A 44 21.74 30.06 4.66
CA ARG A 44 20.90 31.21 4.26
C ARG A 44 19.95 30.92 3.08
N GLU A 45 20.02 29.75 2.46
CA GLU A 45 19.16 29.33 1.36
C GLU A 45 18.06 28.38 1.87
N GLU A 46 16.84 28.51 1.36
CA GLU A 46 15.74 27.55 1.62
C GLU A 46 15.91 26.21 0.88
N GLN A 47 17.13 25.85 0.46
CA GLN A 47 17.44 24.59 -0.21
C GLN A 47 18.15 23.58 0.71
N ALA A 48 17.90 22.30 0.49
CA ALA A 48 18.61 21.21 1.14
C ALA A 48 19.88 20.82 0.38
N GLU A 49 20.81 20.19 1.09
CA GLU A 49 21.97 19.50 0.54
C GLU A 49 22.13 18.12 1.23
N ALA A 50 22.84 17.21 0.56
CA ALA A 50 23.17 15.91 1.13
C ALA A 50 24.08 16.07 2.36
N ASP A 51 23.82 15.26 3.38
CA ASP A 51 24.64 15.18 4.59
C ASP A 51 25.33 13.80 4.65
N GLY A 52 26.27 13.60 3.72
CA GLY A 52 26.87 12.30 3.43
C GLY A 52 26.17 11.57 2.28
N THR A 53 26.93 10.75 1.54
CA THR A 53 26.45 10.01 0.36
C THR A 53 26.46 8.49 0.53
N GLU A 54 27.03 7.96 1.62
CA GLU A 54 27.28 6.54 1.81
C GLU A 54 26.02 5.67 1.66
N GLU A 55 24.90 6.08 2.27
CA GLU A 55 23.62 5.36 2.12
C GLU A 55 23.06 5.50 0.71
N GLY A 56 23.18 6.68 0.09
CA GLY A 56 22.77 6.89 -1.30
C GLY A 56 23.58 6.07 -2.29
N ASP A 57 24.88 5.86 -2.04
CA ASP A 57 25.75 5.00 -2.85
C ASP A 57 25.32 3.53 -2.79
N ARG A 58 24.93 3.05 -1.60
CA ARG A 58 24.36 1.70 -1.43
C ARG A 58 23.04 1.56 -2.17
N VAL A 59 22.13 2.52 -2.02
CA VAL A 59 20.85 2.56 -2.73
C VAL A 59 21.07 2.53 -4.24
N ALA A 60 21.97 3.39 -4.74
CA ALA A 60 22.28 3.51 -6.16
C ALA A 60 22.83 2.20 -6.73
N LYS A 61 23.77 1.57 -6.01
CA LYS A 61 24.31 0.25 -6.38
C LYS A 61 23.22 -0.83 -6.41
N LEU A 62 22.34 -0.88 -5.41
CA LEU A 62 21.30 -1.89 -5.32
C LEU A 62 20.26 -1.75 -6.44
N LEU A 63 19.84 -0.52 -6.73
CA LEU A 63 18.84 -0.20 -7.76
C LEU A 63 19.43 -0.05 -9.17
N GLY A 64 20.75 -0.08 -9.32
CA GLY A 64 21.43 0.07 -10.61
C GLY A 64 21.32 1.48 -11.19
N CYS A 65 21.26 2.51 -10.34
CA CYS A 65 21.25 3.91 -10.78
C CYS A 65 22.54 4.65 -10.38
N VAL A 66 22.69 5.89 -10.85
CA VAL A 66 23.86 6.73 -10.55
C VAL A 66 23.58 7.56 -9.29
N THR A 67 24.49 7.53 -8.31
CA THR A 67 24.32 8.27 -7.04
C THR A 67 24.06 9.76 -7.27
N GLU A 68 24.82 10.39 -8.16
CA GLU A 68 24.68 11.82 -8.44
C GLU A 68 23.28 12.16 -8.97
N ASP A 69 22.75 11.34 -9.87
CA ASP A 69 21.40 11.53 -10.41
C ASP A 69 20.32 11.27 -9.35
N LEU A 70 20.52 10.29 -8.46
CA LEU A 70 19.61 10.05 -7.33
C LEU A 70 19.49 11.30 -6.45
N TYR A 71 20.62 11.85 -5.97
CA TYR A 71 20.60 13.05 -5.13
C TYR A 71 20.12 14.28 -5.88
N LYS A 72 20.51 14.45 -7.15
CA LYS A 72 20.05 15.56 -7.99
C LYS A 72 18.53 15.56 -8.14
N ASN A 73 17.92 14.40 -8.41
CA ASN A 73 16.48 14.29 -8.58
C ASN A 73 15.71 14.43 -7.26
N LEU A 74 16.30 14.08 -6.12
CA LEU A 74 15.70 14.31 -4.80
C LEU A 74 15.80 15.77 -4.37
N LEU A 75 16.97 16.39 -4.50
CA LEU A 75 17.23 17.77 -4.04
C LEU A 75 16.65 18.83 -4.99
N LYS A 76 16.69 18.56 -6.30
CA LYS A 76 16.32 19.49 -7.37
C LYS A 76 15.51 18.77 -8.46
N PRO A 77 14.32 18.24 -8.14
CA PRO A 77 13.48 17.56 -9.11
C PRO A 77 13.08 18.48 -10.27
N ARG A 78 12.91 17.87 -11.44
CA ARG A 78 12.29 18.51 -12.61
C ARG A 78 10.78 18.33 -12.54
N ILE A 79 10.06 19.43 -12.35
CA ILE A 79 8.60 19.45 -12.21
C ILE A 79 8.00 19.97 -13.51
N LYS A 80 6.97 19.29 -14.01
CA LYS A 80 6.20 19.75 -15.16
C LYS A 80 5.18 20.79 -14.72
N VAL A 81 5.26 22.00 -15.27
CA VAL A 81 4.32 23.10 -15.01
C VAL A 81 3.69 23.48 -16.35
N GLY A 82 2.42 23.10 -16.54
CA GLY A 82 1.77 23.19 -17.84
C GLY A 82 2.47 22.33 -18.88
N THR A 83 3.09 22.96 -19.88
CA THR A 83 3.86 22.30 -20.95
C THR A 83 5.37 22.28 -20.72
N GLU A 84 5.88 23.05 -19.75
CA GLU A 84 7.33 23.23 -19.53
C GLU A 84 7.85 22.43 -18.33
N PHE A 85 9.15 22.16 -18.30
CA PHE A 85 9.83 21.52 -17.17
C PHE A 85 10.72 22.53 -16.45
N VAL A 86 10.45 22.74 -15.16
CA VAL A 86 11.21 23.64 -14.31
C VAL A 86 11.97 22.83 -13.26
N THR A 87 13.22 23.18 -13.03
CA THR A 87 14.01 22.60 -11.94
C THR A 87 13.77 23.41 -10.68
N LYS A 88 13.27 22.78 -9.61
CA LYS A 88 12.97 23.45 -8.35
C LYS A 88 13.77 22.82 -7.22
N GLY A 89 14.55 23.63 -6.50
CA GLY A 89 15.21 23.18 -5.27
C GLY A 89 14.19 22.95 -4.16
N GLN A 90 14.42 21.92 -3.35
CA GLN A 90 13.58 21.56 -2.22
C GLN A 90 14.27 21.88 -0.89
N ASN A 91 13.49 22.17 0.15
CA ASN A 91 13.99 22.28 1.52
C ASN A 91 14.16 20.89 2.18
N LYS A 92 14.77 20.83 3.36
CA LYS A 92 15.08 19.54 4.03
C LYS A 92 13.85 18.67 4.25
N GLU A 93 12.75 19.26 4.69
CA GLU A 93 11.51 18.52 4.99
C GLU A 93 10.89 17.95 3.71
N GLN A 94 10.84 18.73 2.64
CA GLN A 94 10.35 18.30 1.33
C GLN A 94 11.17 17.13 0.79
N VAL A 95 12.49 17.17 0.90
CA VAL A 95 13.37 16.07 0.45
C VAL A 95 13.13 14.81 1.30
N THR A 96 12.98 14.96 2.61
CA THR A 96 12.69 13.84 3.53
C THR A 96 11.36 13.18 3.16
N ASN A 97 10.32 13.98 2.91
CA ASN A 97 9.02 13.50 2.45
C ASN A 97 9.11 12.84 1.07
N ALA A 98 9.91 13.39 0.15
CA ALA A 98 10.13 12.81 -1.17
C ALA A 98 10.83 11.44 -1.10
N VAL A 99 11.81 11.27 -0.22
CA VAL A 99 12.45 9.97 0.05
C VAL A 99 11.43 8.98 0.61
N GLY A 100 10.61 9.39 1.58
CA GLY A 100 9.53 8.55 2.12
C GLY A 100 8.52 8.13 1.05
N ALA A 101 8.11 9.06 0.18
CA ALA A 101 7.22 8.78 -0.95
C ALA A 101 7.86 7.81 -1.97
N LEU A 102 9.15 7.97 -2.25
CA LEU A 102 9.90 7.06 -3.12
C LEU A 102 9.97 5.65 -2.52
N CYS A 103 10.25 5.53 -1.23
CA CYS A 103 10.23 4.27 -0.49
C CYS A 103 8.87 3.57 -0.60
N LYS A 104 7.80 4.29 -0.27
CA LYS A 104 6.42 3.78 -0.39
C LYS A 104 6.12 3.30 -1.82
N GLY A 105 6.48 4.10 -2.83
CA GLY A 105 6.25 3.77 -4.23
C GLY A 105 7.05 2.56 -4.74
N ILE A 106 8.30 2.40 -4.30
CA ILE A 106 9.12 1.23 -4.65
C ILE A 106 8.54 -0.03 -4.00
N PHE A 107 8.23 0.03 -2.71
CA PHE A 107 7.71 -1.12 -1.97
C PHE A 107 6.32 -1.55 -2.46
N ASP A 108 5.41 -0.60 -2.74
CA ASP A 108 4.10 -0.89 -3.33
C ASP A 108 4.21 -1.63 -4.66
N ARG A 109 5.12 -1.19 -5.55
CA ARG A 109 5.36 -1.87 -6.83
C ARG A 109 5.93 -3.26 -6.66
N LEU A 110 6.88 -3.45 -5.72
CA LEU A 110 7.42 -4.75 -5.38
C LEU A 110 6.33 -5.69 -4.86
N PHE A 111 5.51 -5.20 -3.92
CA PHE A 111 4.43 -6.00 -3.32
C PHE A 111 3.37 -6.40 -4.36
N LYS A 112 2.94 -5.47 -5.22
CA LYS A 112 2.03 -5.78 -6.34
C LYS A 112 2.62 -6.82 -7.30
N TRP A 113 3.91 -6.73 -7.58
CA TRP A 113 4.60 -7.72 -8.40
C TRP A 113 4.65 -9.09 -7.73
N LEU A 114 4.93 -9.15 -6.42
CA LEU A 114 4.90 -10.40 -5.63
C LEU A 114 3.52 -11.06 -5.67
N VAL A 115 2.45 -10.30 -5.42
CA VAL A 115 1.07 -10.80 -5.50
C VAL A 115 0.77 -11.35 -6.89
N LYS A 116 1.17 -10.62 -7.94
CA LYS A 116 0.99 -11.09 -9.32
C LYS A 116 1.73 -12.41 -9.57
N LYS A 117 2.97 -12.54 -9.10
CA LYS A 117 3.78 -13.76 -9.25
C LYS A 117 3.18 -14.95 -8.52
N CYS A 118 2.76 -14.76 -7.27
CA CYS A 118 2.06 -15.81 -6.52
C CYS A 118 0.78 -16.25 -7.24
N ASN A 119 0.00 -15.31 -7.77
CA ASN A 119 -1.20 -15.64 -8.54
C ASN A 119 -0.88 -16.39 -9.84
N GLU A 120 0.18 -16.01 -10.56
CA GLU A 120 0.65 -16.72 -11.75
C GLU A 120 1.08 -18.17 -11.43
N THR A 121 1.74 -18.40 -10.30
CA THR A 121 2.14 -19.73 -9.84
C THR A 121 0.93 -20.58 -9.41
N LEU A 122 -0.04 -19.99 -8.71
CA LEU A 122 -1.20 -20.71 -8.15
C LEU A 122 -2.35 -20.89 -9.15
N ASP A 123 -2.30 -20.21 -10.30
CA ASP A 123 -3.33 -20.33 -11.34
C ASP A 123 -3.25 -21.70 -12.05
N THR A 124 -4.18 -22.57 -11.70
CA THR A 124 -4.41 -23.82 -12.44
C THR A 124 -5.34 -23.50 -13.61
N LYS A 125 -4.85 -23.57 -14.85
CA LYS A 125 -5.61 -23.31 -16.11
C LYS A 125 -6.87 -24.18 -16.34
N GLN A 126 -7.29 -24.95 -15.35
CA GLN A 126 -8.51 -25.73 -15.34
C GLN A 126 -9.73 -24.81 -15.17
N LYS A 127 -10.82 -25.13 -15.86
CA LYS A 127 -12.08 -24.40 -15.71
C LYS A 127 -12.63 -24.62 -14.31
N ARG A 128 -12.80 -23.54 -13.54
CA ARG A 128 -13.44 -23.55 -12.23
C ARG A 128 -14.87 -23.03 -12.37
N ALA A 129 -15.84 -23.78 -11.86
CA ALA A 129 -17.25 -23.37 -11.87
C ALA A 129 -17.68 -22.68 -10.56
N GLN A 130 -16.95 -22.92 -9.47
CA GLN A 130 -17.25 -22.45 -8.11
C GLN A 130 -15.94 -22.08 -7.40
N PHE A 131 -16.00 -21.15 -6.45
CA PHE A 131 -14.88 -20.79 -5.58
C PHE A 131 -15.37 -20.41 -4.19
N ILE A 132 -14.48 -20.54 -3.20
CA ILE A 132 -14.67 -20.03 -1.85
C ILE A 132 -13.71 -18.85 -1.69
N GLY A 133 -14.23 -17.69 -1.32
CA GLY A 133 -13.43 -16.51 -1.00
C GLY A 133 -13.21 -16.42 0.51
N VAL A 134 -11.97 -16.18 0.92
CA VAL A 134 -11.62 -15.84 2.30
C VAL A 134 -11.20 -14.38 2.30
N LEU A 135 -11.80 -13.58 3.18
CA LEU A 135 -11.49 -12.17 3.35
C LEU A 135 -10.65 -12.00 4.61
N ASP A 136 -9.43 -11.49 4.44
CA ASP A 136 -8.52 -11.14 5.52
C ASP A 136 -8.08 -9.69 5.32
N ILE A 137 -8.54 -8.79 6.19
CA ILE A 137 -8.27 -7.36 6.12
C ILE A 137 -7.76 -6.87 7.47
N ALA A 138 -7.00 -5.77 7.45
CA ALA A 138 -6.64 -5.09 8.69
C ALA A 138 -7.89 -4.66 9.46
N GLY A 139 -7.87 -4.82 10.78
CA GLY A 139 -8.93 -4.36 11.67
C GLY A 139 -9.01 -2.83 11.74
N PHE A 140 -10.00 -2.32 12.47
CA PHE A 140 -10.19 -0.89 12.66
C PHE A 140 -8.99 -0.27 13.42
N GLU A 141 -8.38 0.78 12.87
CA GLU A 141 -7.21 1.45 13.42
C GLU A 141 -7.59 2.80 14.05
N ILE A 142 -7.12 3.05 15.27
CA ILE A 142 -7.29 4.33 15.97
C ILE A 142 -5.92 4.77 16.49
N PHE A 143 -5.34 5.79 15.84
CA PHE A 143 -4.08 6.41 16.25
C PHE A 143 -4.27 7.89 16.60
N ASP A 144 -3.25 8.50 17.21
CA ASP A 144 -3.21 9.95 17.46
C ASP A 144 -3.27 10.78 16.15
N TYR A 145 -2.72 10.21 15.07
CA TYR A 145 -2.81 10.77 13.72
C TYR A 145 -3.32 9.70 12.74
N ASN A 146 -4.48 9.95 12.12
CA ASN A 146 -5.08 9.06 11.13
C ASN A 146 -5.00 9.73 9.75
N GLY A 147 -4.27 9.10 8.83
CA GLY A 147 -4.12 9.57 7.46
C GLY A 147 -5.27 9.12 6.55
N PHE A 148 -5.11 9.39 5.25
CA PHE A 148 -6.02 8.87 4.24
C PHE A 148 -5.99 7.33 4.20
N GLU A 149 -4.84 6.72 4.44
CA GLU A 149 -4.67 5.27 4.52
C GLU A 149 -5.56 4.66 5.63
N GLN A 150 -5.54 5.23 6.84
CA GLN A 150 -6.41 4.79 7.95
C GLN A 150 -7.90 4.96 7.61
N LEU A 151 -8.27 6.06 6.96
CA LEU A 151 -9.66 6.27 6.51
C LEU A 151 -10.10 5.14 5.57
N CYS A 152 -9.28 4.75 4.60
CA CYS A 152 -9.59 3.65 3.69
C CYS A 152 -9.73 2.30 4.41
N ILE A 153 -8.86 2.02 5.39
CA ILE A 153 -8.92 0.79 6.21
C ILE A 153 -10.21 0.76 7.03
N ASN A 154 -10.49 1.84 7.77
CA ASN A 154 -11.65 1.94 8.65
C ASN A 154 -12.96 1.95 7.86
N PHE A 155 -13.00 2.59 6.69
CA PHE A 155 -14.15 2.55 5.80
C PHE A 155 -14.42 1.14 5.24
N THR A 156 -13.37 0.37 4.95
CA THR A 156 -13.54 -1.04 4.55
C THR A 156 -14.11 -1.86 5.70
N ASN A 157 -13.65 -1.63 6.93
CA ASN A 157 -14.20 -2.27 8.13
C ASN A 157 -15.68 -1.92 8.34
N GLU A 158 -16.06 -0.64 8.19
CA GLU A 158 -17.46 -0.20 8.29
C GLU A 158 -18.36 -0.94 7.30
N LYS A 159 -17.89 -1.08 6.05
CA LYS A 159 -18.60 -1.85 5.02
C LYS A 159 -18.69 -3.34 5.34
N LEU A 160 -17.62 -3.92 5.88
CA LEU A 160 -17.62 -5.32 6.28
C LEU A 160 -18.61 -5.57 7.42
N GLN A 161 -18.67 -4.67 8.39
CA GLN A 161 -19.64 -4.74 9.48
C GLN A 161 -21.08 -4.59 8.96
N GLN A 162 -21.32 -3.67 8.02
CA GLN A 162 -22.63 -3.53 7.38
C GLN A 162 -23.01 -4.80 6.59
N PHE A 163 -22.06 -5.40 5.87
CA PHE A 163 -22.27 -6.68 5.18
C PHE A 163 -22.62 -7.80 6.17
N PHE A 164 -21.90 -7.89 7.30
CA PHE A 164 -22.18 -8.86 8.36
C PHE A 164 -23.58 -8.67 8.95
N ASN A 165 -23.94 -7.43 9.30
CA ASN A 165 -25.27 -7.11 9.82
C ASN A 165 -26.37 -7.50 8.81
N HIS A 166 -26.16 -7.16 7.53
CA HIS A 166 -27.12 -7.53 6.48
C HIS A 166 -27.22 -9.05 6.30
N HIS A 167 -26.10 -9.77 6.29
CA HIS A 167 -26.11 -11.21 6.08
C HIS A 167 -26.74 -11.96 7.27
N MET A 168 -26.31 -11.65 8.49
CA MET A 168 -26.75 -12.35 9.69
C MET A 168 -28.21 -12.02 10.05
N PHE A 169 -28.66 -10.78 9.82
CA PHE A 169 -30.02 -10.38 10.19
C PHE A 169 -31.02 -10.44 9.04
N VAL A 170 -30.64 -10.10 7.80
CA VAL A 170 -31.60 -10.03 6.70
C VAL A 170 -31.61 -11.33 5.91
N LEU A 171 -30.45 -11.74 5.36
CA LEU A 171 -30.37 -12.91 4.49
C LEU A 171 -30.71 -14.22 5.22
N GLU A 172 -30.31 -14.36 6.49
CA GLU A 172 -30.66 -15.53 7.30
C GLU A 172 -32.19 -15.68 7.47
N GLN A 173 -32.89 -14.58 7.75
CA GLN A 173 -34.36 -14.58 7.88
C GLN A 173 -35.06 -14.81 6.53
N GLU A 174 -34.47 -14.35 5.43
CA GLU A 174 -34.97 -14.65 4.07
C GLU A 174 -34.83 -16.14 3.72
N GLU A 175 -33.73 -16.78 4.13
CA GLU A 175 -33.54 -18.21 3.90
C GLU A 175 -34.51 -19.05 4.76
N TYR A 176 -34.75 -18.67 6.02
CA TYR A 176 -35.79 -19.32 6.85
C TYR A 176 -37.17 -19.26 6.19
N LYS A 177 -37.54 -18.11 5.62
CA LYS A 177 -38.79 -17.96 4.88
C LYS A 177 -38.83 -18.85 3.64
N LYS A 178 -37.72 -18.96 2.91
CA LYS A 178 -37.60 -19.76 1.69
C LYS A 178 -37.69 -21.27 1.97
N GLU A 179 -37.13 -21.71 3.09
CA GLU A 179 -37.21 -23.09 3.58
C GLU A 179 -38.54 -23.39 4.32
N GLY A 180 -39.43 -22.40 4.47
CA GLY A 180 -40.73 -22.56 5.11
C GLY A 180 -40.69 -22.72 6.64
N ILE A 181 -39.61 -22.26 7.27
CA ILE A 181 -39.42 -22.30 8.72
C ILE A 181 -40.26 -21.20 9.38
N ASN A 182 -41.06 -21.57 10.39
CA ASN A 182 -41.88 -20.61 11.14
C ASN A 182 -40.99 -19.73 12.03
N TRP A 183 -40.69 -18.53 11.56
CA TRP A 183 -39.84 -17.55 12.23
C TRP A 183 -40.52 -16.18 12.24
N ALA A 184 -40.57 -15.53 13.40
CA ALA A 184 -41.08 -14.17 13.52
C ALA A 184 -40.00 -13.18 13.08
N PHE A 185 -40.31 -12.32 12.11
CA PHE A 185 -39.35 -11.33 11.62
C PHE A 185 -38.96 -10.34 12.74
N ILE A 186 -37.65 -10.21 12.97
CA ILE A 186 -37.09 -9.26 13.93
C ILE A 186 -36.29 -8.22 13.16
N ASP A 187 -36.61 -6.94 13.36
CA ASP A 187 -35.83 -5.83 12.83
C ASP A 187 -34.77 -5.41 13.85
N PHE A 188 -33.49 -5.52 13.46
CA PHE A 188 -32.35 -5.19 14.32
C PHE A 188 -31.84 -3.76 14.09
N GLY A 189 -32.37 -3.02 13.13
CA GLY A 189 -31.91 -1.67 12.77
C GLY A 189 -30.54 -1.66 12.09
N MET A 190 -30.47 -1.25 10.81
CA MET A 190 -29.20 -1.14 10.08
C MET A 190 -28.66 0.29 10.11
N ASP A 191 -27.84 0.61 11.12
CA ASP A 191 -27.40 1.98 11.45
C ASP A 191 -26.16 2.47 10.65
N LEU A 192 -25.34 1.56 10.11
CA LEU A 192 -24.06 1.92 9.49
C LEU A 192 -24.20 2.42 8.04
N LEU A 193 -25.36 2.20 7.41
CA LEU A 193 -25.59 2.56 6.01
C LEU A 193 -25.48 4.07 5.78
N ALA A 194 -25.92 4.90 6.74
CA ALA A 194 -25.84 6.35 6.63
C ALA A 194 -24.38 6.86 6.58
N CYS A 195 -23.49 6.26 7.39
CA CYS A 195 -22.07 6.57 7.40
C CYS A 195 -21.40 6.15 6.08
N ILE A 196 -21.71 4.94 5.60
CA ILE A 196 -21.16 4.42 4.33
C ILE A 196 -21.60 5.30 3.16
N GLU A 197 -22.89 5.61 3.06
CA GLU A 197 -23.42 6.45 1.99
C GLU A 197 -22.86 7.87 2.02
N LEU A 198 -22.59 8.44 3.20
CA LEU A 198 -21.96 9.74 3.32
C LEU A 198 -20.58 9.74 2.65
N ILE A 199 -19.77 8.70 2.87
CA ILE A 199 -18.43 8.59 2.29
C ILE A 199 -18.50 8.23 0.80
N GLU A 200 -19.41 7.35 0.38
CA GLU A 200 -19.58 6.96 -1.03
C GLU A 200 -20.17 8.07 -1.90
N LYS A 201 -21.20 8.79 -1.44
CA LYS A 201 -21.83 9.85 -2.25
C LYS A 201 -20.90 11.06 -2.43
N VAL A 202 -19.91 11.23 -1.55
CA VAL A 202 -18.88 12.27 -1.64
C VAL A 202 -17.71 11.87 -2.59
N HIS A 203 -17.74 10.69 -3.24
CA HIS A 203 -16.70 10.27 -4.21
C HIS A 203 -16.40 11.30 -5.30
N ILE A 204 -17.38 12.16 -5.67
CA ILE A 204 -17.18 13.24 -6.65
C ILE A 204 -16.15 14.29 -6.15
N ARG A 205 -15.95 14.47 -4.84
CA ARG A 205 -14.97 15.42 -4.27
C ARG A 205 -13.59 14.81 -3.98
N PHE A 206 -13.46 13.49 -3.83
CA PHE A 206 -12.16 12.84 -3.62
C PHE A 206 -11.31 12.73 -4.90
N ARG A 207 -11.89 12.94 -6.09
CA ARG A 207 -11.16 13.02 -7.38
C ARG A 207 -10.32 14.29 -7.56
N ILE A 208 -10.35 15.23 -6.61
CA ILE A 208 -9.69 16.55 -6.69
C ILE A 208 -8.33 16.55 -5.97
N PHE A 209 -7.94 15.46 -5.32
CA PHE A 209 -6.62 15.27 -4.72
C PHE A 209 -5.77 14.28 -5.50
#